data_AF-A0A066XB09-F1
#
_entry.id   AF-A0A066XB09-F1
#
_cell.length_a   1.000
_cell.length_b   1.000
_cell.length_c   1.000
_cell.angle_alpha   90.00
_cell.angle_beta   90.00
_cell.angle_gamma   90.00
#
_symmetry.space_group_name_H-M   'P 1'
#
loop_
_entity.id
_entity.type
_entity.pdbx_description
1 polymer ?
#
loop_
_entity_poly.entity_id
_entity_poly.type
_entity_poly.pdbx_seq_one_letter_code
_entity_poly.pdbx_strand_id
1 'polypeptide(L)'
;MESNAVERSLPGGMLQGSKAFSGYRWTYYDSLQEGPIRSRAELFLTSVDWTSLLMYAARRRNASSCQLLCDIGLGYNHMIRIIRFDDGVQWVARLRMPPIGTSDAFENSGETADEVENCEYSTISLVRQKTNIPIPEVHAIEARRDCEVKAPFMLMDCLPGNVGMDLGMTIPRPYKQTFLRRLAQIHVQLATVQLPMIGTIVSRNEDGTYRQGPIRGLGGPFNTATEFFEAWAAKTTFGMTEEELQTTSGQYADEIIPSVSSFPRSISNLASRLSARDHGPFPLCHGDFGHNNIVVDDEYHVLGLIDWEASFAGPWEMVGDFPLTLSMVPPAMDAPWNYNKQGDPNTEELKQQLADQKSYVVAVKKAENSMGTGSLLSDALEDWRRQQLVTAMRLYQRGKVGWYSRLIVDFA
;
A
#
# COMPACT_ATOMS: atom_id res chain seq x y z
N MET A 1 -34.47 25.08 24.17
CA MET A 1 -34.52 26.44 23.59
C MET A 1 -33.90 26.34 22.22
N GLU A 2 -34.67 26.75 21.23
CA GLU A 2 -34.41 26.64 19.79
C GLU A 2 -33.13 27.37 19.35
N SER A 3 -32.39 26.80 18.40
CA SER A 3 -32.07 27.53 17.15
C SER A 3 -31.45 26.62 16.06
N ASN A 4 -32.29 26.36 15.05
CA ASN A 4 -32.02 26.31 13.61
C ASN A 4 -30.70 25.68 13.09
N ALA A 5 -30.81 24.41 12.71
CA ALA A 5 -30.02 23.84 11.61
C ALA A 5 -30.52 24.43 10.28
N VAL A 6 -29.64 25.13 9.57
CA VAL A 6 -29.87 25.54 8.18
C VAL A 6 -29.27 24.45 7.29
N GLU A 7 -30.14 23.59 6.76
CA GLU A 7 -29.89 22.88 5.52
C GLU A 7 -29.60 23.90 4.41
N ARG A 8 -28.39 23.88 3.87
CA ARG A 8 -28.12 24.42 2.53
C ARG A 8 -27.95 23.27 1.57
N SER A 9 -29.07 22.92 0.95
CA SER A 9 -29.13 22.27 -0.34
C SER A 9 -28.35 23.10 -1.37
N LEU A 10 -27.32 22.50 -1.97
CA LEU A 10 -26.70 23.04 -3.17
C LEU A 10 -27.48 22.52 -4.40
N PRO A 11 -27.83 23.39 -5.36
CA PRO A 11 -28.69 23.04 -6.47
C PRO A 11 -27.94 22.18 -7.50
N GLY A 12 -28.69 21.30 -8.16
CA GLY A 12 -28.22 20.46 -9.25
C GLY A 12 -27.43 21.25 -10.28
N GLY A 13 -26.15 20.91 -10.39
CA GLY A 13 -25.21 21.41 -11.38
C GLY A 13 -24.78 20.28 -12.30
N MET A 14 -25.18 20.41 -13.56
CA MET A 14 -24.67 19.76 -14.78
C MET A 14 -23.47 18.81 -14.62
N LEU A 15 -23.63 17.61 -15.19
CA LEU A 15 -22.58 16.71 -15.67
C LEU A 15 -21.37 17.51 -16.19
N GLN A 16 -20.34 17.69 -15.35
CA GLN A 16 -19.04 18.14 -15.83
C GLN A 16 -18.43 16.98 -16.58
N GLY A 17 -18.36 17.12 -17.90
CA GLY A 17 -17.61 16.24 -18.77
C GLY A 17 -16.20 16.03 -18.25
N SER A 18 -15.72 14.80 -18.41
CA SER A 18 -14.33 14.37 -18.32
C SER A 18 -13.38 15.51 -18.72
N LYS A 19 -12.79 16.18 -17.72
CA LYS A 19 -11.56 16.94 -17.95
C LYS A 19 -10.42 15.96 -17.78
N ALA A 20 -9.91 15.49 -18.91
CA ALA A 20 -8.55 14.96 -19.03
C ALA A 20 -7.59 15.77 -18.13
N PHE A 21 -6.73 15.09 -17.38
CA PHE A 21 -5.82 15.68 -16.41
C PHE A 21 -4.54 16.10 -17.15
N SER A 22 -4.56 17.25 -17.85
CA SER A 22 -3.34 17.78 -18.47
C SER A 22 -2.29 18.10 -17.39
N GLY A 23 -1.28 17.24 -17.25
CA GLY A 23 -0.15 17.40 -16.31
C GLY A 23 -0.36 16.76 -14.93
N TYR A 24 0.49 17.15 -13.97
CA TYR A 24 0.45 16.63 -12.60
C TYR A 24 -0.64 17.34 -11.78
N ARG A 25 -1.41 16.57 -11.00
CA ARG A 25 -2.44 17.05 -10.08
C ARG A 25 -1.99 16.95 -8.62
N TRP A 26 -0.70 17.20 -8.36
CA TRP A 26 -0.09 17.14 -7.05
C TRP A 26 -0.50 18.34 -6.18
N THR A 27 -1.76 18.39 -5.78
CA THR A 27 -2.32 19.50 -4.99
C THR A 27 -2.27 19.24 -3.50
N TYR A 28 -1.83 18.05 -3.06
CA TYR A 28 -1.93 17.63 -1.67
C TYR A 28 -1.14 18.55 -0.74
N TYR A 29 0.10 18.91 -1.12
CA TYR A 29 0.95 19.82 -0.36
C TYR A 29 0.25 21.17 -0.09
N ASP A 30 -0.31 21.80 -1.13
CA ASP A 30 -0.99 23.09 -1.01
C ASP A 30 -2.32 23.00 -0.23
N SER A 31 -2.95 21.82 -0.23
CA SER A 31 -4.22 21.57 0.47
C SER A 31 -4.07 21.29 1.96
N LEU A 32 -2.84 21.11 2.47
CA LEU A 32 -2.58 20.78 3.86
C LEU A 32 -3.12 21.87 4.80
N GLN A 33 -3.94 21.45 5.76
CA GLN A 33 -4.38 22.29 6.85
C GLN A 33 -3.24 22.52 7.86
N GLU A 34 -3.36 23.58 8.67
CA GLU A 34 -2.43 23.80 9.77
C GLU A 34 -2.37 22.58 10.69
N GLY A 35 -1.15 22.13 11.03
CA GLY A 35 -0.95 20.96 11.86
C GLY A 35 0.43 20.31 11.66
N PRO A 36 0.70 19.21 12.37
CA PRO A 36 2.02 18.59 12.40
C PRO A 36 2.55 18.17 11.02
N ILE A 37 1.67 17.69 10.13
CA ILE A 37 2.04 17.26 8.78
C ILE A 37 2.49 18.45 7.93
N ARG A 38 1.75 19.57 7.98
CA ARG A 38 2.10 20.79 7.25
C ARG A 38 3.41 21.37 7.76
N SER A 39 3.55 21.52 9.08
CA SER A 39 4.78 22.02 9.67
C SER A 39 5.99 21.14 9.33
N ARG A 40 5.83 19.81 9.36
CA ARG A 40 6.86 18.86 8.91
C ARG A 40 7.27 19.09 7.46
N ALA A 41 6.30 19.21 6.56
CA ALA A 41 6.56 19.38 5.13
C ALA A 41 7.24 20.73 4.82
N GLU A 42 6.77 21.83 5.42
CA GLU A 42 7.35 23.18 5.24
C GLU A 42 8.77 23.27 5.81
N LEU A 43 9.00 22.73 7.01
CA LEU A 43 10.34 22.65 7.61
C LEU A 43 11.28 21.79 6.76
N PHE A 44 10.77 20.66 6.25
CA PHE A 44 11.57 19.81 5.38
C PHE A 44 11.96 20.53 4.08
N LEU A 45 11.00 21.18 3.41
CA LEU A 45 11.22 21.92 2.17
C LEU A 45 12.33 22.97 2.30
N THR A 46 12.40 23.65 3.45
CA THR A 46 13.41 24.68 3.75
C THR A 46 14.75 24.11 4.21
N SER A 47 14.77 22.90 4.78
CA SER A 47 15.98 22.25 5.29
C SER A 47 16.84 21.60 4.20
N VAL A 48 16.22 21.14 3.10
CA VAL A 48 16.90 20.44 2.01
C VAL A 48 17.79 21.40 1.21
N ASP A 49 19.01 20.95 0.89
CA ASP A 49 19.87 21.66 -0.04
C ASP A 49 19.56 21.27 -1.50
N TRP A 50 18.63 22.01 -2.10
CA TRP A 50 18.20 21.82 -3.49
C TRP A 50 19.33 22.06 -4.51
N THR A 51 20.30 22.92 -4.19
CA THR A 51 21.44 23.18 -5.09
C THR A 51 22.33 21.94 -5.15
N SER A 52 22.63 21.35 -3.98
CA SER A 52 23.38 20.10 -3.88
C SER A 52 22.67 18.94 -4.60
N LEU A 53 21.33 18.88 -4.51
CA LEU A 53 20.53 17.88 -5.24
C LEU A 53 20.66 18.04 -6.76
N LEU A 54 20.54 19.25 -7.29
CA LEU A 54 20.68 19.52 -8.73
C LEU A 54 22.10 19.22 -9.22
N MET A 55 23.13 19.59 -8.46
CA MET A 55 24.52 19.23 -8.77
C MET A 55 24.74 17.72 -8.77
N TYR A 56 24.11 16.99 -7.85
CA TYR A 56 24.15 15.53 -7.83
C TYR A 56 23.48 14.93 -9.07
N ALA A 57 22.26 15.38 -9.39
CA ALA A 57 21.50 14.90 -10.55
C ALA A 57 22.23 15.18 -11.87
N ALA A 58 22.78 16.40 -12.04
CA ALA A 58 23.58 16.78 -13.20
C ALA A 58 24.81 15.85 -13.37
N ARG A 59 25.55 15.59 -12.30
CA ARG A 59 26.70 14.65 -12.33
C ARG A 59 26.30 13.24 -12.77
N ARG A 60 25.14 12.76 -12.31
CA ARG A 60 24.62 11.43 -12.68
C ARG A 60 24.15 11.36 -14.13
N ARG A 61 23.79 12.49 -14.73
CA ARG A 61 23.35 12.60 -16.13
C ARG A 61 24.38 13.33 -17.00
N ASN A 62 25.63 12.85 -17.00
CA ASN A 62 26.70 13.35 -17.89
C ASN A 62 26.93 14.87 -17.83
N ALA A 63 26.80 15.48 -16.64
CA ALA A 63 26.94 16.92 -16.41
C ALA A 63 25.94 17.80 -17.20
N SER A 64 24.77 17.27 -17.59
CA SER A 64 23.68 18.07 -18.14
C SER A 64 23.15 19.04 -17.08
N SER A 65 22.97 20.32 -17.46
CA SER A 65 22.30 21.28 -16.59
C SER A 65 20.85 20.85 -16.35
N CYS A 66 20.33 21.22 -15.18
CA CYS A 66 18.97 20.90 -14.79
C CYS A 66 18.40 21.93 -13.83
N GLN A 67 17.07 21.96 -13.76
CA GLN A 67 16.32 22.84 -12.89
C GLN A 67 15.21 22.06 -12.17
N LEU A 68 14.82 22.58 -11.02
CA LEU A 68 13.71 22.05 -10.24
C LEU A 68 12.41 22.71 -10.71
N LEU A 69 11.38 21.92 -10.97
CA LEU A 69 10.04 22.46 -11.27
C LEU A 69 9.31 22.86 -9.99
N CYS A 70 8.29 23.70 -10.13
CA CYS A 70 7.51 24.21 -9.00
C CYS A 70 6.60 23.16 -8.36
N ASP A 71 6.25 22.11 -9.11
CA ASP A 71 5.37 21.03 -8.63
C ASP A 71 5.98 20.32 -7.42
N ILE A 72 5.16 20.09 -6.39
CA ILE A 72 5.51 19.37 -5.17
C ILE A 72 4.50 18.25 -4.97
N GLY A 73 4.95 17.01 -5.16
CA GLY A 73 4.21 15.83 -4.71
C GLY A 73 4.53 15.55 -3.25
N LEU A 74 3.56 15.01 -2.52
CA LEU A 74 3.73 14.71 -1.11
C LEU A 74 3.01 13.41 -0.75
N GLY A 75 3.77 12.45 -0.23
CA GLY A 75 3.26 11.25 0.44
C GLY A 75 3.36 11.39 1.96
N TYR A 76 3.04 10.32 2.69
CA TYR A 76 3.15 10.33 4.15
C TYR A 76 4.61 10.45 4.63
N ASN A 77 5.52 9.73 3.96
CA ASN A 77 6.93 9.65 4.33
C ASN A 77 7.86 10.46 3.44
N HIS A 78 7.42 10.84 2.23
CA HIS A 78 8.30 11.40 1.22
C HIS A 78 7.75 12.68 0.58
N MET A 79 8.67 13.58 0.25
CA MET A 79 8.42 14.73 -0.62
C MET A 79 8.99 14.44 -2.01
N ILE A 80 8.22 14.79 -3.03
CA ILE A 80 8.50 14.50 -4.43
C ILE A 80 8.70 15.80 -5.19
N ARG A 81 9.83 15.92 -5.90
CA ARG A 81 10.12 17.07 -6.78
C ARG A 81 10.54 16.62 -8.15
N ILE A 82 10.19 17.40 -9.17
CA ILE A 82 10.58 17.11 -10.55
C ILE A 82 11.83 17.90 -10.90
N ILE A 83 12.84 17.20 -11.41
CA ILE A 83 14.05 17.75 -12.00
C ILE A 83 13.91 17.67 -13.52
N ARG A 84 14.00 18.79 -14.22
CA ARG A 84 14.00 18.87 -15.68
C ARG A 84 15.40 19.19 -16.19
N PHE A 85 15.89 18.37 -17.10
CA PHE A 85 17.17 18.58 -17.78
C PHE A 85 16.98 19.39 -19.08
N ASP A 86 18.08 19.95 -19.59
CA ASP A 86 18.08 20.76 -20.82
C ASP A 86 17.59 20.00 -22.07
N ASP A 87 17.76 18.68 -22.10
CA ASP A 87 17.27 17.79 -23.16
C ASP A 87 15.76 17.52 -23.07
N GLY A 88 15.07 18.12 -22.10
CA GLY A 88 13.64 17.96 -21.85
C GLY A 88 13.28 16.74 -21.01
N VAL A 89 14.23 15.84 -20.71
CA VAL A 89 13.97 14.67 -19.86
C VAL A 89 13.69 15.12 -18.43
N GLN A 90 12.81 14.38 -17.76
CA GLN A 90 12.40 14.65 -16.39
C GLN A 90 12.72 13.45 -15.50
N TRP A 91 13.33 13.74 -14.36
CA TRP A 91 13.47 12.80 -13.25
C TRP A 91 12.64 13.28 -12.06
N VAL A 92 12.25 12.34 -11.22
CA VAL A 92 11.69 12.61 -9.91
C VAL A 92 12.78 12.41 -8.87
N ALA A 93 12.91 13.39 -7.97
CA ALA A 93 13.57 13.22 -6.70
C ALA A 93 12.52 12.88 -5.63
N ARG A 94 12.58 11.67 -5.09
CA ARG A 94 11.79 11.22 -3.93
C ARG A 94 12.67 11.30 -2.70
N LEU A 95 12.38 12.25 -1.81
CA LEU A 95 13.18 12.52 -0.62
C LEU A 95 12.45 12.09 0.64
N ARG A 96 13.13 11.38 1.54
CA ARG A 96 12.57 10.93 2.81
C ARG A 96 12.47 12.09 3.79
N MET A 97 11.26 12.37 4.26
CA MET A 97 11.03 13.36 5.32
C MET A 97 11.38 12.78 6.70
N PRO A 98 11.88 13.59 7.65
CA PRO A 98 12.06 13.19 9.06
C PRO A 98 10.75 12.65 9.65
N PRO A 99 10.75 11.73 10.63
CA PRO A 99 9.54 11.18 11.27
C PRO A 99 8.66 12.27 11.95
N ILE A 100 7.38 11.96 12.22
CA ILE A 100 6.50 12.85 13.00
C ILE A 100 6.60 12.46 14.48
N GLY A 101 7.37 13.24 15.25
CA GLY A 101 7.50 13.06 16.71
C GLY A 101 8.45 11.93 17.12
N THR A 102 8.46 11.60 18.42
CA THR A 102 9.28 10.53 19.02
C THR A 102 8.55 9.19 19.13
N SER A 103 7.28 9.12 18.70
CA SER A 103 6.40 7.95 18.90
C SER A 103 5.87 7.35 17.59
N ASP A 104 6.60 7.47 16.49
CA ASP A 104 6.32 6.58 15.36
C ASP A 104 6.65 5.17 15.86
N ALA A 105 5.61 4.36 16.13
CA ALA A 105 5.74 2.96 16.56
C ALA A 105 6.63 2.14 15.59
N PHE A 106 6.80 2.65 14.37
CA PHE A 106 7.70 2.14 13.35
C PHE A 106 9.19 2.42 13.62
N GLU A 107 9.59 3.48 14.33
CA GLU A 107 11.01 3.79 14.65
C GLU A 107 11.56 3.03 15.87
N ASN A 108 10.70 2.40 16.69
CA ASN A 108 11.14 1.52 17.79
C ASN A 108 11.75 0.18 17.33
N SER A 109 11.97 0.00 16.03
CA SER A 109 12.53 -1.23 15.43
C SER A 109 14.07 -1.26 15.39
N GLY A 110 14.75 -0.16 15.71
CA GLY A 110 16.22 -0.08 15.67
C GLY A 110 16.82 -0.04 14.26
N GLU A 111 15.98 -0.11 13.21
CA GLU A 111 16.39 0.03 11.81
C GLU A 111 16.62 1.51 11.45
N THR A 112 17.69 1.75 10.71
CA THR A 112 18.04 3.09 10.20
C THR A 112 17.21 3.42 8.95
N ALA A 113 16.97 4.71 8.68
CA ALA A 113 16.31 5.11 7.42
C ALA A 113 17.06 4.58 6.19
N ASP A 114 18.39 4.48 6.30
CA ASP A 114 19.27 3.99 5.26
C ASP A 114 18.94 2.53 4.89
N GLU A 115 18.62 1.68 5.87
CA GLU A 115 18.22 0.28 5.64
C GLU A 115 16.88 0.20 4.90
N VAL A 116 15.92 1.08 5.22
CA VAL A 116 14.59 1.11 4.58
C VAL A 116 14.72 1.47 3.10
N GLU A 117 15.44 2.54 2.78
CA GLU A 117 15.62 2.98 1.40
C GLU A 117 16.41 1.95 0.57
N ASN A 118 17.38 1.26 1.19
CA ASN A 118 18.11 0.16 0.56
C ASN A 118 17.23 -1.08 0.32
N CYS A 119 16.31 -1.40 1.24
CA CYS A 119 15.34 -2.48 1.03
C CYS A 119 14.43 -2.17 -0.16
N GLU A 120 13.90 -0.94 -0.21
CA GLU A 120 13.04 -0.49 -1.30
C GLU A 120 13.76 -0.60 -2.66
N TYR A 121 14.99 -0.09 -2.76
CA TYR A 121 15.80 -0.18 -3.98
C TYR A 121 16.08 -1.64 -4.40
N SER A 122 16.38 -2.50 -3.42
CA SER A 122 16.65 -3.92 -3.68
C SER A 122 15.40 -4.63 -4.20
N THR A 123 14.22 -4.34 -3.65
CA THR A 123 12.95 -4.85 -4.17
C THR A 123 12.68 -4.36 -5.59
N ILE A 124 12.79 -3.05 -5.85
CA ILE A 124 12.59 -2.49 -7.20
C ILE A 124 13.49 -3.21 -8.22
N SER A 125 14.76 -3.41 -7.87
CA SER A 125 15.72 -4.12 -8.71
C SER A 125 15.30 -5.56 -9.00
N LEU A 126 14.84 -6.30 -7.97
CA LEU A 126 14.36 -7.68 -8.13
C LEU A 126 13.15 -7.75 -9.07
N VAL A 127 12.16 -6.88 -8.85
CA VAL A 127 10.92 -6.92 -9.62
C VAL A 127 11.16 -6.53 -11.08
N ARG A 128 11.99 -5.52 -11.34
CA ARG A 128 12.41 -5.17 -12.70
C ARG A 128 13.16 -6.29 -13.40
N GLN A 129 13.95 -7.08 -12.66
CA GLN A 129 14.67 -8.22 -13.22
C GLN A 129 13.74 -9.40 -13.55
N LYS A 130 12.70 -9.63 -12.74
CA LYS A 130 11.87 -10.83 -12.80
C LYS A 130 10.54 -10.64 -13.53
N THR A 131 10.12 -9.41 -13.78
CA THR A 131 8.78 -9.12 -14.31
C THR A 131 8.81 -8.04 -15.39
N ASN A 132 7.69 -7.90 -16.10
CA ASN A 132 7.42 -6.79 -17.01
C ASN A 132 6.45 -5.77 -16.39
N ILE A 133 6.42 -5.70 -15.05
CA ILE A 133 5.64 -4.67 -14.35
C ILE A 133 6.27 -3.32 -14.68
N PRO A 134 5.48 -2.31 -15.11
CA PRO A 134 6.02 -0.98 -15.32
C PRO A 134 6.39 -0.38 -13.96
N ILE A 135 7.67 -0.10 -13.75
CA ILE A 135 8.22 0.52 -12.55
C ILE A 135 9.22 1.58 -13.03
N PRO A 136 9.24 2.79 -12.44
CA PRO A 136 10.26 3.80 -12.77
C PRO A 136 11.68 3.24 -12.68
N GLU A 137 12.56 3.57 -13.62
CA GLU A 137 13.98 3.28 -13.47
C GLU A 137 14.58 4.15 -12.36
N VAL A 138 15.42 3.55 -11.53
CA VAL A 138 16.17 4.26 -10.48
C VAL A 138 17.55 4.61 -11.01
N HIS A 139 17.82 5.90 -11.14
CA HIS A 139 19.08 6.46 -11.66
C HIS A 139 20.14 6.59 -10.57
N ALA A 140 19.71 6.88 -9.33
CA ALA A 140 20.60 6.97 -8.19
C ALA A 140 19.84 6.85 -6.86
N ILE A 141 20.57 6.45 -5.82
CA ILE A 141 20.12 6.46 -4.43
C ILE A 141 21.23 7.05 -3.55
N GLU A 142 20.84 7.85 -2.58
CA GLU A 142 21.67 8.26 -1.43
C GLU A 142 20.83 8.04 -0.19
N ALA A 143 21.18 7.01 0.58
CA ALA A 143 20.41 6.57 1.72
C ALA A 143 20.74 7.37 2.99
N ARG A 144 21.92 8.01 3.04
CA ARG A 144 22.42 8.68 4.24
C ARG A 144 21.74 10.03 4.47
N ARG A 145 21.33 10.27 5.71
CA ARG A 145 20.75 11.56 6.13
C ARG A 145 21.78 12.70 6.14
N ASP A 146 23.05 12.42 6.42
CA ASP A 146 24.13 13.40 6.55
C ASP A 146 24.83 13.74 5.22
N CYS A 147 24.20 13.42 4.09
CA CYS A 147 24.69 13.80 2.77
C CYS A 147 24.56 15.31 2.51
N GLU A 148 25.22 15.80 1.44
CA GLU A 148 25.20 17.23 1.05
C GLU A 148 23.78 17.79 0.85
N VAL A 149 22.84 16.93 0.42
CA VAL A 149 21.42 17.28 0.20
C VAL A 149 20.64 17.44 1.51
N LYS A 150 21.19 16.93 2.63
CA LYS A 150 20.58 16.92 3.98
C LYS A 150 19.30 16.08 4.11
N ALA A 151 19.09 15.16 3.18
CA ALA A 151 17.99 14.20 3.22
C ALA A 151 18.34 12.97 2.39
N PRO A 152 17.92 11.75 2.80
CA PRO A 152 17.96 10.58 1.94
C PRO A 152 17.06 10.78 0.72
N PHE A 153 17.49 10.32 -0.45
CA PHE A 153 16.71 10.44 -1.67
C PHE A 153 16.98 9.35 -2.69
N MET A 154 16.00 9.19 -3.58
CA MET A 154 16.09 8.38 -4.79
C MET A 154 15.77 9.26 -6.01
N LEU A 155 16.62 9.19 -7.03
CA LEU A 155 16.38 9.79 -8.34
C LEU A 155 15.84 8.72 -9.27
N MET A 156 14.67 8.95 -9.87
CA MET A 156 13.98 7.97 -10.71
C MET A 156 13.32 8.61 -11.93
N ASP A 157 12.88 7.79 -12.89
CA ASP A 157 12.06 8.27 -14.00
C ASP A 157 10.84 9.05 -13.52
N CYS A 158 10.53 10.14 -14.21
CA CYS A 158 9.30 10.89 -14.00
C CYS A 158 8.19 10.32 -14.89
N LEU A 159 7.22 9.64 -14.27
CA LEU A 159 6.05 9.13 -14.99
C LEU A 159 5.03 10.26 -15.19
N PRO A 160 4.58 10.56 -16.42
CA PRO A 160 3.69 11.68 -16.70
C PRO A 160 2.23 11.32 -16.37
N GLY A 161 1.93 11.11 -15.08
CA GLY A 161 0.61 10.72 -14.62
C GLY A 161 0.40 10.98 -13.13
N ASN A 162 -0.71 10.47 -12.62
CA ASN A 162 -1.20 10.75 -11.28
C ASN A 162 -1.57 9.46 -10.56
N VAL A 163 -1.43 9.43 -9.23
CA VAL A 163 -1.91 8.30 -8.41
C VAL A 163 -3.33 8.54 -7.92
N GLY A 164 -3.98 7.50 -7.42
CA GLY A 164 -5.36 7.60 -6.91
C GLY A 164 -5.56 8.69 -5.87
N MET A 165 -4.57 8.97 -5.02
CA MET A 165 -4.65 10.05 -4.02
C MET A 165 -4.85 11.43 -4.66
N ASP A 166 -4.19 11.69 -5.80
CA ASP A 166 -4.32 12.93 -6.56
C ASP A 166 -5.68 13.01 -7.31
N LEU A 167 -6.34 11.86 -7.49
CA LEU A 167 -7.53 11.67 -8.31
C LEU A 167 -8.80 11.42 -7.47
N GLY A 168 -8.73 11.61 -6.15
CA GLY A 168 -9.86 11.42 -5.24
C GLY A 168 -10.23 9.94 -5.00
N MET A 169 -9.27 9.03 -5.20
CA MET A 169 -9.35 7.59 -4.96
C MET A 169 -10.46 6.85 -5.72
N THR A 170 -11.11 7.53 -6.67
CA THR A 170 -12.26 7.02 -7.41
C THR A 170 -11.87 6.73 -8.85
N ILE A 171 -12.09 5.49 -9.30
CA ILE A 171 -11.87 5.10 -10.69
C ILE A 171 -13.16 5.34 -11.48
N PRO A 172 -13.13 6.16 -12.55
CA PRO A 172 -14.28 6.38 -13.41
C PRO A 172 -14.83 5.07 -13.99
N ARG A 173 -16.15 4.93 -13.99
CA ARG A 173 -16.86 3.72 -14.46
C ARG A 173 -16.38 3.22 -15.83
N PRO A 174 -16.15 4.07 -16.86
CA PRO A 174 -15.69 3.60 -18.17
C PRO A 174 -14.35 2.87 -18.14
N TYR A 175 -13.45 3.25 -17.22
CA TYR A 175 -12.10 2.72 -17.16
C TYR A 175 -11.93 1.58 -16.14
N LYS A 176 -12.86 1.45 -15.19
CA LYS A 176 -12.76 0.54 -14.05
C LYS A 176 -12.39 -0.90 -14.43
N GLN A 177 -13.09 -1.49 -15.40
CA GLN A 177 -12.83 -2.88 -15.80
C GLN A 177 -11.46 -3.05 -16.47
N THR A 178 -11.03 -2.10 -17.30
CA THR A 178 -9.71 -2.11 -17.93
C THR A 178 -8.60 -1.96 -16.89
N PHE A 179 -8.78 -1.04 -15.94
CA PHE A 179 -7.85 -0.81 -14.85
C PHE A 179 -7.72 -2.04 -13.94
N LEU A 180 -8.83 -2.62 -13.48
CA LEU A 180 -8.84 -3.82 -12.65
C LEU A 180 -8.20 -5.02 -13.36
N ARG A 181 -8.45 -5.18 -14.68
CA ARG A 181 -7.78 -6.21 -15.47
C ARG A 181 -6.26 -6.00 -15.52
N ARG A 182 -5.79 -4.77 -15.64
CA ARG A 182 -4.35 -4.47 -15.64
C ARG A 182 -3.74 -4.70 -14.25
N LEU A 183 -4.44 -4.34 -13.18
CA LEU A 183 -4.07 -4.68 -11.81
C LEU A 183 -3.95 -6.19 -11.61
N ALA A 184 -4.90 -6.99 -12.12
CA ALA A 184 -4.83 -8.46 -12.02
C ALA A 184 -3.57 -9.02 -12.69
N GLN A 185 -3.19 -8.51 -13.87
CA GLN A 185 -1.96 -8.90 -14.55
C GLN A 185 -0.69 -8.54 -13.77
N ILE A 186 -0.68 -7.39 -13.10
CA ILE A 186 0.42 -6.98 -12.21
C ILE A 186 0.47 -7.92 -11.01
N HIS A 187 -0.69 -8.22 -10.41
CA HIS A 187 -0.78 -9.08 -9.23
C HIS A 187 -0.25 -10.50 -9.51
N VAL A 188 -0.62 -11.08 -10.65
CA VAL A 188 -0.09 -12.38 -11.10
C VAL A 188 1.43 -12.31 -11.28
N GLN A 189 1.96 -11.25 -11.90
CA GLN A 189 3.42 -11.09 -12.03
C GLN A 189 4.12 -10.99 -10.68
N LEU A 190 3.57 -10.26 -9.71
CA LEU A 190 4.13 -10.22 -8.35
C LEU A 190 4.18 -11.62 -7.72
N ALA A 191 3.10 -12.41 -7.87
CA ALA A 191 3.02 -13.76 -7.33
C ALA A 191 4.05 -14.74 -7.96
N THR A 192 4.59 -14.43 -9.14
CA THR A 192 5.69 -15.20 -9.75
C THR A 192 7.06 -14.88 -9.16
N VAL A 193 7.21 -13.74 -8.50
CA VAL A 193 8.45 -13.38 -7.80
C VAL A 193 8.43 -14.08 -6.45
N GLN A 194 9.08 -15.24 -6.37
CA GLN A 194 9.05 -16.08 -5.18
C GLN A 194 10.43 -16.18 -4.53
N LEU A 195 10.45 -16.11 -3.20
CA LEU A 195 11.65 -16.12 -2.36
C LEU A 195 11.58 -17.26 -1.33
N PRO A 196 12.73 -17.79 -0.87
CA PRO A 196 12.74 -18.99 -0.01
C PRO A 196 12.16 -18.76 1.39
N MET A 197 12.25 -17.56 1.93
CA MET A 197 11.76 -17.20 3.27
C MET A 197 10.69 -16.10 3.20
N ILE A 198 10.01 -15.85 4.32
CA ILE A 198 9.14 -14.69 4.50
C ILE A 198 9.97 -13.56 5.11
N GLY A 199 10.02 -12.40 4.46
CA GLY A 199 10.95 -11.34 4.85
C GLY A 199 11.08 -10.22 3.84
N THR A 200 11.72 -9.12 4.25
CA THR A 200 12.12 -8.03 3.35
C THR A 200 13.31 -8.43 2.51
N ILE A 201 13.58 -7.67 1.44
CA ILE A 201 14.73 -7.86 0.57
C ILE A 201 15.77 -6.80 0.93
N VAL A 202 16.80 -7.18 1.69
CA VAL A 202 17.71 -6.20 2.31
C VAL A 202 18.79 -5.73 1.34
N SER A 203 19.35 -6.64 0.57
CA SER A 203 20.45 -6.35 -0.33
C SER A 203 20.51 -7.36 -1.47
N ARG A 204 21.12 -6.94 -2.58
CA ARG A 204 21.52 -7.83 -3.66
C ARG A 204 22.97 -8.31 -3.41
N ASN A 205 23.18 -9.60 -3.52
CA ASN A 205 24.51 -10.21 -3.42
C ASN A 205 25.27 -10.07 -4.76
N GLU A 206 26.59 -10.23 -4.72
CA GLU A 206 27.44 -10.14 -5.92
C GLU A 206 27.09 -11.18 -6.99
N ASP A 207 26.62 -12.36 -6.57
CA ASP A 207 26.15 -13.43 -7.45
C ASP A 207 24.77 -13.17 -8.07
N GLY A 208 24.16 -12.02 -7.76
CA GLY A 208 22.85 -11.61 -8.24
C GLY A 208 21.67 -12.20 -7.47
N THR A 209 21.90 -13.01 -6.43
CA THR A 209 20.86 -13.45 -5.49
C THR A 209 20.49 -12.32 -4.51
N TYR A 210 19.42 -12.52 -3.74
CA TYR A 210 18.92 -11.52 -2.81
C TYR A 210 18.95 -12.04 -1.38
N ARG A 211 19.43 -11.21 -0.47
CA ARG A 211 19.45 -11.50 0.96
C ARG A 211 18.14 -11.06 1.59
N GLN A 212 17.46 -11.99 2.24
CA GLN A 212 16.22 -11.69 2.97
C GLN A 212 16.50 -11.33 4.42
N GLY A 213 15.68 -10.42 4.96
CA GLY A 213 15.78 -9.91 6.31
C GLY A 213 14.44 -9.78 7.03
N PRO A 214 14.43 -9.22 8.24
CA PRO A 214 13.23 -9.05 9.03
C PRO A 214 12.22 -8.11 8.37
N ILE A 215 10.95 -8.31 8.68
CA ILE A 215 9.87 -7.37 8.38
C ILE A 215 9.78 -6.36 9.52
N ARG A 216 9.76 -5.07 9.18
CA ARG A 216 9.73 -3.98 10.16
C ARG A 216 8.57 -4.13 11.15
N GLY A 217 8.89 -4.05 12.45
CA GLY A 217 7.93 -4.21 13.54
C GLY A 217 7.47 -5.66 13.78
N LEU A 218 7.79 -6.60 12.90
CA LEU A 218 7.35 -8.00 12.97
C LEU A 218 8.51 -8.98 13.22
N GLY A 219 9.72 -8.71 12.73
CA GLY A 219 10.89 -9.59 12.83
C GLY A 219 11.02 -10.57 11.66
N GLY A 220 11.76 -11.66 11.85
CA GLY A 220 12.10 -12.61 10.81
C GLY A 220 13.56 -12.47 10.33
N PRO A 221 13.91 -12.96 9.12
CA PRO A 221 13.03 -13.65 8.17
C PRO A 221 12.51 -14.98 8.75
N PHE A 222 11.35 -15.44 8.28
CA PHE A 222 10.70 -16.67 8.74
C PHE A 222 10.80 -17.77 7.68
N ASN A 223 10.96 -19.03 8.11
CA ASN A 223 11.00 -20.17 7.21
C ASN A 223 9.61 -20.70 6.88
N THR A 224 8.63 -20.44 7.75
CA THR A 224 7.27 -20.96 7.62
C THR A 224 6.21 -19.87 7.77
N ALA A 225 5.04 -20.08 7.15
CA ALA A 225 3.89 -19.21 7.35
C ALA A 225 3.39 -19.26 8.81
N THR A 226 3.50 -20.43 9.46
CA THR A 226 3.19 -20.60 10.89
C THR A 226 3.99 -19.64 11.76
N GLU A 227 5.32 -19.58 11.58
CA GLU A 227 6.19 -18.64 12.31
C GLU A 227 5.78 -17.18 12.08
N PHE A 228 5.40 -16.84 10.84
CA PHE A 228 4.90 -15.49 10.51
C PHE A 228 3.61 -15.16 11.25
N PHE A 229 2.62 -16.06 11.29
CA PHE A 229 1.35 -15.83 11.98
C PHE A 229 1.53 -15.76 13.49
N GLU A 230 2.40 -16.58 14.07
CA GLU A 230 2.78 -16.50 15.49
C GLU A 230 3.44 -15.16 15.83
N ALA A 231 4.40 -14.72 15.00
CA ALA A 231 5.04 -13.43 15.17
C ALA A 231 4.04 -12.27 15.03
N TRP A 232 3.10 -12.36 14.09
CA TRP A 232 2.04 -11.37 13.91
C TRP A 232 1.17 -11.29 15.16
N ALA A 233 0.71 -12.43 15.66
CA ALA A 233 -0.11 -12.49 16.87
C ALA A 233 0.61 -11.93 18.10
N ALA A 234 1.92 -12.15 18.21
CA ALA A 234 2.72 -11.69 19.34
C ALA A 234 2.99 -10.17 19.32
N LYS A 235 3.04 -9.55 18.13
CA LYS A 235 3.49 -8.14 17.98
C LYS A 235 2.40 -7.17 17.51
N THR A 236 1.29 -7.67 17.01
CA THR A 236 0.18 -6.84 16.55
C THR A 236 -0.43 -6.03 17.69
N THR A 237 -0.81 -4.79 17.40
CA THR A 237 -1.56 -3.92 18.31
C THR A 237 -2.77 -3.36 17.56
N PHE A 238 -3.87 -3.18 18.28
CA PHE A 238 -5.10 -2.65 17.68
C PHE A 238 -5.06 -1.12 17.52
N GLY A 239 -4.34 -0.44 18.42
CA GLY A 239 -4.17 1.02 18.37
C GLY A 239 -5.27 1.84 19.04
N MET A 240 -6.30 1.21 19.61
CA MET A 240 -7.29 1.87 20.48
C MET A 240 -7.21 1.31 21.90
N THR A 241 -7.44 2.18 22.88
CA THR A 241 -7.67 1.83 24.28
C THR A 241 -9.05 1.20 24.46
N GLU A 242 -9.27 0.54 25.60
CA GLU A 242 -10.56 -0.07 25.92
C GLU A 242 -11.68 0.98 26.06
N GLU A 243 -11.37 2.19 26.58
CA GLU A 243 -12.31 3.30 26.68
C GLU A 243 -12.74 3.84 25.30
N GLU A 244 -11.77 3.99 24.39
CA GLU A 244 -12.05 4.39 22.99
C GLU A 244 -12.87 3.32 22.26
N LEU A 245 -12.57 2.05 22.49
CA LEU A 245 -13.34 0.92 21.97
C LEU A 245 -14.76 0.90 22.51
N GLN A 246 -14.96 1.13 23.81
CA GLN A 246 -16.27 1.20 24.44
C GLN A 246 -17.10 2.32 23.79
N THR A 247 -16.50 3.50 23.65
CA THR A 247 -17.16 4.67 23.06
C THR A 247 -17.53 4.44 21.59
N THR A 248 -16.59 3.89 20.80
CA THR A 248 -16.78 3.67 19.37
C THR A 248 -17.76 2.53 19.07
N SER A 249 -17.77 1.49 19.91
CA SER A 249 -18.62 0.31 19.73
C SER A 249 -20.07 0.54 20.21
N GLY A 250 -20.28 1.50 21.12
CA GLY A 250 -21.60 1.85 21.63
C GLY A 250 -22.32 0.64 22.23
N GLN A 251 -23.55 0.39 21.78
CA GLN A 251 -24.36 -0.73 22.29
C GLN A 251 -23.80 -2.13 21.97
N TYR A 252 -22.83 -2.24 21.08
CA TYR A 252 -22.21 -3.53 20.71
C TYR A 252 -20.88 -3.78 21.43
N ALA A 253 -20.48 -2.90 22.36
CA ALA A 253 -19.20 -2.99 23.06
C ALA A 253 -18.99 -4.34 23.77
N ASP A 254 -20.04 -4.87 24.42
CA ASP A 254 -19.99 -6.14 25.14
C ASP A 254 -19.65 -7.35 24.24
N GLU A 255 -19.94 -7.26 22.93
CA GLU A 255 -19.56 -8.29 21.95
C GLU A 255 -18.23 -7.99 21.25
N ILE A 256 -18.00 -6.72 20.90
CA ILE A 256 -16.86 -6.30 20.08
C ILE A 256 -15.56 -6.31 20.88
N ILE A 257 -15.55 -5.81 22.12
CA ILE A 257 -14.34 -5.70 22.92
C ILE A 257 -13.70 -7.08 23.17
N PRO A 258 -14.44 -8.12 23.62
CA PRO A 258 -13.88 -9.46 23.74
C PRO A 258 -13.42 -10.05 22.40
N SER A 259 -14.14 -9.75 21.33
CA SER A 259 -13.81 -10.19 19.97
C SER A 259 -12.47 -9.61 19.49
N VAL A 260 -12.25 -8.31 19.64
CA VAL A 260 -10.98 -7.63 19.32
C VAL A 260 -9.85 -8.20 20.20
N SER A 261 -10.05 -8.24 21.52
CA SER A 261 -9.02 -8.65 22.48
C SER A 261 -8.59 -10.12 22.33
N SER A 262 -9.49 -11.01 21.89
CA SER A 262 -9.19 -12.43 21.70
C SER A 262 -8.59 -12.77 20.34
N PHE A 263 -8.59 -11.84 19.39
CA PHE A 263 -8.19 -12.11 18.01
C PHE A 263 -6.71 -12.50 17.86
N PRO A 264 -5.72 -11.77 18.42
CA PRO A 264 -4.31 -12.17 18.32
C PRO A 264 -4.07 -13.57 18.92
N ARG A 265 -4.67 -13.86 20.08
CA ARG A 265 -4.58 -15.19 20.71
C ARG A 265 -5.16 -16.29 19.82
N SER A 266 -6.27 -16.01 19.15
CA SER A 266 -6.89 -16.94 18.22
C SER A 266 -6.00 -17.22 17.01
N ILE A 267 -5.37 -16.18 16.44
CA ILE A 267 -4.40 -16.33 15.34
C ILE A 267 -3.20 -17.19 15.80
N SER A 268 -2.64 -16.92 16.97
CA SER A 268 -1.54 -17.71 17.52
C SER A 268 -1.92 -19.18 17.71
N ASN A 269 -3.09 -19.47 18.31
CA ASN A 269 -3.54 -20.85 18.53
C ASN A 269 -3.77 -21.63 17.23
N LEU A 270 -4.14 -20.93 16.16
CA LEU A 270 -4.48 -21.54 14.87
C LEU A 270 -3.33 -21.47 13.85
N ALA A 271 -2.19 -20.86 14.18
CA ALA A 271 -1.14 -20.50 13.23
C ALA A 271 -0.75 -21.64 12.27
N SER A 272 -0.60 -22.86 12.79
CA SER A 272 -0.26 -24.07 12.02
C SER A 272 -1.32 -24.54 11.02
N ARG A 273 -2.55 -24.00 11.09
CA ARG A 273 -3.70 -24.32 10.23
C ARG A 273 -4.09 -23.17 9.31
N LEU A 274 -3.59 -21.96 9.57
CA LEU A 274 -3.97 -20.75 8.82
C LEU A 274 -3.44 -20.77 7.39
N SER A 275 -2.24 -21.31 7.17
CA SER A 275 -1.69 -21.41 5.82
C SER A 275 -2.10 -22.69 5.11
N ALA A 276 -2.46 -22.56 3.83
CA ALA A 276 -2.56 -23.71 2.93
C ALA A 276 -1.18 -24.19 2.46
N ARG A 277 -0.15 -23.35 2.58
CA ARG A 277 1.22 -23.59 2.11
C ARG A 277 2.22 -23.07 3.13
N ASP A 278 2.45 -23.88 4.16
CA ASP A 278 3.27 -23.47 5.29
C ASP A 278 4.75 -23.25 4.94
N HIS A 279 5.25 -23.88 3.88
CA HIS A 279 6.64 -23.76 3.45
C HIS A 279 6.75 -23.08 2.09
N GLY A 280 7.90 -22.46 1.86
CA GLY A 280 8.19 -21.72 0.66
C GLY A 280 8.19 -22.56 -0.64
N PRO A 281 8.39 -21.91 -1.78
CA PRO A 281 8.75 -20.51 -1.89
C PRO A 281 7.54 -19.57 -1.70
N PHE A 282 7.80 -18.36 -1.22
CA PHE A 282 6.83 -17.35 -0.82
C PHE A 282 6.77 -16.20 -1.83
N PRO A 283 5.58 -15.82 -2.31
CA PRO A 283 5.42 -14.74 -3.29
C PRO A 283 5.71 -13.35 -2.69
N LEU A 284 6.12 -12.41 -3.55
CA LEU A 284 6.35 -11.02 -3.18
C LEU A 284 5.02 -10.27 -3.00
N CYS A 285 4.83 -9.68 -1.82
CA CYS A 285 3.79 -8.71 -1.51
C CYS A 285 4.32 -7.28 -1.76
N HIS A 286 3.51 -6.42 -2.36
CA HIS A 286 3.79 -4.98 -2.38
C HIS A 286 3.62 -4.30 -1.01
N GLY A 287 2.74 -4.85 -0.16
CA GLY A 287 2.39 -4.29 1.16
C GLY A 287 1.31 -3.21 1.11
N ASP A 288 1.27 -2.39 0.04
CA ASP A 288 0.27 -1.33 -0.15
C ASP A 288 -0.28 -1.30 -1.59
N PHE A 289 -0.63 -2.47 -2.13
CA PHE A 289 -1.04 -2.62 -3.52
C PHE A 289 -2.45 -2.05 -3.76
N GLY A 290 -2.56 -0.97 -4.53
CA GLY A 290 -3.84 -0.36 -4.87
C GLY A 290 -3.70 0.91 -5.69
N HIS A 291 -4.83 1.52 -6.05
CA HIS A 291 -4.88 2.73 -6.88
C HIS A 291 -4.09 3.90 -6.28
N ASN A 292 -3.94 3.94 -4.95
CA ASN A 292 -3.09 4.90 -4.24
C ASN A 292 -1.62 4.87 -4.69
N ASN A 293 -1.12 3.74 -5.22
CA ASN A 293 0.27 3.55 -5.65
C ASN A 293 0.42 3.17 -7.13
N ILE A 294 -0.67 3.31 -7.91
CA ILE A 294 -0.65 3.08 -9.36
C ILE A 294 -0.74 4.42 -10.07
N VAL A 295 0.30 4.75 -10.81
CA VAL A 295 0.34 5.95 -11.66
C VAL A 295 -0.43 5.68 -12.94
N VAL A 296 -1.38 6.55 -13.27
CA VAL A 296 -2.19 6.47 -14.49
C VAL A 296 -2.16 7.74 -15.32
N ASP A 297 -2.39 7.58 -16.63
CA ASP A 297 -2.68 8.68 -17.54
C ASP A 297 -4.17 9.09 -17.53
N ASP A 298 -4.55 9.99 -18.43
CA ASP A 298 -5.91 10.56 -18.53
C ASP A 298 -6.98 9.53 -18.91
N GLU A 299 -6.57 8.48 -19.61
CA GLU A 299 -7.40 7.35 -20.01
C GLU A 299 -7.31 6.16 -19.02
N TYR A 300 -6.70 6.38 -17.85
CA TYR A 300 -6.51 5.36 -16.81
C TYR A 300 -5.66 4.17 -17.26
N HIS A 301 -4.79 4.32 -18.25
CA HIS A 301 -3.75 3.34 -18.54
C HIS A 301 -2.70 3.38 -17.44
N VAL A 302 -2.28 2.20 -16.98
CA VAL A 302 -1.26 2.07 -15.94
C VAL A 302 0.12 2.40 -16.50
N LEU A 303 0.71 3.49 -16.01
CA LEU A 303 2.06 3.94 -16.34
C LEU A 303 3.13 3.34 -15.42
N GLY A 304 2.77 3.03 -14.17
CA GLY A 304 3.71 2.39 -13.25
C GLY A 304 3.14 2.04 -11.88
N LEU A 305 3.79 1.08 -11.22
CA LEU A 305 3.62 0.77 -9.80
C LEU A 305 4.81 1.34 -9.02
N ILE A 306 4.51 2.12 -7.97
CA ILE A 306 5.49 2.84 -7.16
C ILE A 306 5.32 2.52 -5.67
N ASP A 307 6.24 3.04 -4.86
CA ASP A 307 6.21 2.99 -3.39
C ASP A 307 6.36 1.57 -2.80
N TRP A 308 7.59 1.05 -2.85
CA TRP A 308 7.90 -0.34 -2.48
C TRP A 308 8.38 -0.48 -1.02
N GLU A 309 8.24 0.55 -0.19
CA GLU A 309 8.80 0.57 1.17
C GLU A 309 8.17 -0.47 2.11
N ALA A 310 6.93 -0.89 1.83
CA ALA A 310 6.20 -1.90 2.61
C ALA A 310 6.31 -3.32 2.03
N SER A 311 7.15 -3.52 1.02
CA SER A 311 7.25 -4.80 0.31
C SER A 311 7.99 -5.88 1.11
N PHE A 312 7.50 -7.11 0.99
CA PHE A 312 8.11 -8.29 1.62
C PHE A 312 7.65 -9.56 0.91
N ALA A 313 8.43 -10.64 0.96
CA ALA A 313 7.93 -11.97 0.62
C ALA A 313 7.02 -12.47 1.75
N GLY A 314 5.79 -12.86 1.44
CA GLY A 314 4.78 -13.22 2.44
C GLY A 314 4.13 -14.58 2.18
N PRO A 315 3.39 -15.13 3.17
CA PRO A 315 2.50 -16.28 2.94
C PRO A 315 1.58 -16.05 1.74
N TRP A 316 1.18 -17.13 1.06
CA TRP A 316 0.23 -17.04 -0.05
C TRP A 316 -1.08 -16.37 0.35
N GLU A 317 -1.46 -16.48 1.61
CA GLU A 317 -2.64 -15.80 2.15
C GLU A 317 -2.49 -14.28 2.10
N MET A 318 -1.29 -13.71 2.35
CA MET A 318 -1.07 -12.26 2.27
C MET A 318 -1.16 -11.73 0.84
N VAL A 319 -0.63 -12.48 -0.14
CA VAL A 319 -0.76 -12.15 -1.57
C VAL A 319 -2.17 -12.43 -2.07
N GLY A 320 -2.90 -13.35 -1.42
CA GLY A 320 -4.30 -13.63 -1.66
C GLY A 320 -5.29 -12.58 -1.13
N ASP A 321 -4.85 -11.44 -0.57
CA ASP A 321 -5.75 -10.33 -0.27
C ASP A 321 -6.08 -9.54 -1.55
N PHE A 322 -7.26 -8.92 -1.59
CA PHE A 322 -7.61 -8.05 -2.71
C PHE A 322 -6.76 -6.77 -2.68
N PRO A 323 -6.42 -6.19 -3.85
CA PRO A 323 -5.84 -4.85 -3.90
C PRO A 323 -6.70 -3.88 -3.09
N LEU A 324 -6.09 -2.86 -2.47
CA LEU A 324 -6.80 -1.91 -1.62
C LEU A 324 -7.96 -1.20 -2.34
N THR A 325 -7.87 -1.07 -3.66
CA THR A 325 -8.96 -0.61 -4.55
C THR A 325 -10.24 -1.43 -4.44
N LEU A 326 -10.13 -2.71 -4.11
CA LEU A 326 -11.22 -3.68 -3.97
C LEU A 326 -11.39 -4.17 -2.53
N SER A 327 -10.69 -3.56 -1.57
CA SER A 327 -10.77 -3.93 -0.16
C SER A 327 -12.16 -3.61 0.38
N MET A 328 -12.75 -4.58 1.08
CA MET A 328 -14.00 -4.42 1.83
C MET A 328 -13.83 -4.92 3.25
N VAL A 329 -14.70 -4.49 4.16
CA VAL A 329 -14.78 -5.13 5.48
C VAL A 329 -15.43 -6.51 5.27
N PRO A 330 -14.81 -7.61 5.73
CA PRO A 330 -15.45 -8.92 5.73
C PRO A 330 -16.88 -8.86 6.29
N PRO A 331 -17.88 -9.41 5.59
CA PRO A 331 -19.29 -9.32 6.01
C PRO A 331 -19.55 -9.78 7.44
N ALA A 332 -18.84 -10.81 7.90
CA ALA A 332 -18.97 -11.32 9.28
C ALA A 332 -18.54 -10.31 10.35
N MET A 333 -17.62 -9.40 10.01
CA MET A 333 -17.07 -8.35 10.88
C MET A 333 -17.81 -7.01 10.72
N ASP A 334 -18.48 -6.80 9.59
CA ASP A 334 -19.09 -5.53 9.25
C ASP A 334 -20.40 -5.28 10.01
N ALA A 335 -20.94 -4.06 9.90
CA ALA A 335 -22.16 -3.67 10.57
C ALA A 335 -23.36 -4.52 10.10
N PRO A 336 -24.15 -5.14 11.00
CA PRO A 336 -25.22 -6.05 10.62
C PRO A 336 -26.30 -5.43 9.72
N TRP A 337 -26.55 -4.12 9.84
CA TRP A 337 -27.54 -3.41 9.01
C TRP A 337 -27.10 -3.17 7.56
N ASN A 338 -25.85 -3.49 7.21
CA ASN A 338 -25.39 -3.47 5.83
C ASN A 338 -25.90 -4.66 5.01
N TYR A 339 -26.42 -5.71 5.68
CA TYR A 339 -26.85 -6.95 5.05
C TYR A 339 -28.31 -7.30 5.42
N ASN A 340 -29.01 -8.00 4.54
CA ASN A 340 -30.36 -8.51 4.81
C ASN A 340 -30.28 -9.81 5.63
N LYS A 341 -31.44 -10.41 5.94
CA LYS A 341 -31.51 -11.67 6.71
C LYS A 341 -30.87 -12.88 5.99
N GLN A 342 -30.70 -12.80 4.67
CA GLN A 342 -30.06 -13.81 3.82
C GLN A 342 -28.54 -13.60 3.72
N GLY A 343 -28.01 -12.49 4.26
CA GLY A 343 -26.60 -12.12 4.16
C GLY A 343 -26.25 -11.35 2.88
N ASP A 344 -27.24 -10.96 2.07
CA ASP A 344 -26.98 -10.14 0.88
C ASP A 344 -26.83 -8.66 1.25
N PRO A 345 -25.97 -7.89 0.56
CA PRO A 345 -25.82 -6.47 0.84
C PRO A 345 -27.08 -5.66 0.53
N ASN A 346 -27.38 -4.69 1.38
CA ASN A 346 -28.53 -3.80 1.25
C ASN A 346 -28.30 -2.65 0.26
N THR A 347 -27.05 -2.24 0.03
CA THR A 347 -26.71 -1.11 -0.86
C THR A 347 -26.21 -1.56 -2.22
N GLU A 348 -26.49 -0.78 -3.26
CA GLU A 348 -25.99 -1.05 -4.61
C GLU A 348 -24.45 -0.92 -4.68
N GLU A 349 -23.87 -0.06 -3.84
CA GLU A 349 -22.42 0.10 -3.73
C GLU A 349 -21.74 -1.18 -3.26
N LEU A 350 -22.24 -1.82 -2.19
CA LEU A 350 -21.68 -3.07 -1.67
C LEU A 350 -21.90 -4.23 -2.65
N LYS A 351 -23.07 -4.29 -3.31
CA LYS A 351 -23.34 -5.27 -4.36
C LYS A 351 -22.34 -5.13 -5.51
N GLN A 352 -22.06 -3.90 -5.92
CA GLN A 352 -21.09 -3.63 -6.98
C GLN A 352 -19.67 -4.00 -6.55
N GLN A 353 -19.25 -3.69 -5.32
CA GLN A 353 -17.93 -4.07 -4.81
C GLN A 353 -17.72 -5.59 -4.82
N LEU A 354 -18.71 -6.37 -4.37
CA LEU A 354 -18.67 -7.83 -4.44
C LEU A 354 -18.62 -8.34 -5.88
N ALA A 355 -19.38 -7.71 -6.79
CA ALA A 355 -19.34 -8.05 -8.21
C ALA A 355 -17.96 -7.73 -8.84
N ASP A 356 -17.31 -6.66 -8.41
CA ASP A 356 -15.97 -6.28 -8.85
C ASP A 356 -14.91 -7.26 -8.34
N GLN A 357 -14.99 -7.71 -7.07
CA GLN A 357 -14.10 -8.74 -6.53
C GLN A 357 -14.22 -10.06 -7.32
N LYS A 358 -15.46 -10.51 -7.60
CA LYS A 358 -15.69 -11.69 -8.44
C LYS A 358 -15.10 -11.51 -9.85
N SER A 359 -15.32 -10.35 -10.46
CA SER A 359 -14.77 -10.03 -11.78
C SER A 359 -13.24 -9.98 -11.77
N TYR A 360 -12.65 -9.51 -10.66
CA TYR A 360 -11.20 -9.46 -10.46
C TYR A 360 -10.59 -10.85 -10.38
N VAL A 361 -11.19 -11.78 -9.63
CA VAL A 361 -10.76 -13.19 -9.59
C VAL A 361 -10.78 -13.81 -10.99
N VAL A 362 -11.82 -13.56 -11.79
CA VAL A 362 -11.89 -14.02 -13.18
C VAL A 362 -10.76 -13.41 -14.03
N ALA A 363 -10.44 -12.13 -13.82
CA ALA A 363 -9.34 -11.46 -14.51
C ALA A 363 -7.97 -12.05 -14.10
N VAL A 364 -7.77 -12.39 -12.82
CA VAL A 364 -6.58 -13.08 -12.32
C VAL A 364 -6.44 -14.45 -12.98
N LYS A 365 -7.48 -15.28 -12.98
CA LYS A 365 -7.48 -16.59 -13.67
C LYS A 365 -7.11 -16.47 -15.14
N LYS A 366 -7.64 -15.46 -15.83
CA LYS A 366 -7.31 -15.20 -17.23
C LYS A 366 -5.84 -14.81 -17.40
N ALA A 367 -5.30 -13.98 -16.52
CA ALA A 367 -3.90 -13.57 -16.54
C ALA A 367 -2.98 -14.77 -16.26
N GLU A 368 -3.28 -15.55 -15.23
CA GLU A 368 -2.58 -16.80 -14.89
C GLU A 368 -2.53 -17.79 -16.06
N ASN A 369 -3.68 -18.05 -16.69
CA ASN A 369 -3.77 -18.92 -17.87
C ASN A 369 -2.95 -18.38 -19.05
N SER A 370 -2.97 -17.07 -19.28
CA SER A 370 -2.21 -16.46 -20.37
C SER A 370 -0.69 -16.49 -20.15
N MET A 371 -0.26 -16.47 -18.88
CA MET A 371 1.16 -16.48 -18.50
C MET A 371 1.69 -17.88 -18.18
N GLY A 372 0.82 -18.88 -18.04
CA GLY A 372 1.20 -20.25 -17.69
C GLY A 372 1.72 -20.40 -16.26
N THR A 373 1.26 -19.56 -15.32
CA THR A 373 1.80 -19.48 -13.94
C THR A 373 1.11 -20.41 -12.94
N GLY A 374 0.17 -21.25 -13.39
CA GLY A 374 -0.71 -22.04 -12.51
C GLY A 374 -1.84 -21.20 -11.92
N SER A 375 -2.54 -21.72 -10.91
CA SER A 375 -3.75 -21.11 -10.30
C SER A 375 -3.55 -20.60 -8.87
N LEU A 376 -2.31 -20.55 -8.37
CA LEU A 376 -2.06 -20.34 -6.93
C LEU A 376 -2.62 -19.01 -6.40
N LEU A 377 -2.61 -17.94 -7.19
CA LEU A 377 -3.14 -16.65 -6.75
C LEU A 377 -4.67 -16.64 -6.81
N SER A 378 -5.26 -17.16 -7.89
CA SER A 378 -6.72 -17.23 -7.95
C SER A 378 -7.31 -18.18 -6.91
N ASP A 379 -6.65 -19.31 -6.64
CA ASP A 379 -7.05 -20.25 -5.57
C ASP A 379 -6.99 -19.58 -4.19
N ALA A 380 -5.95 -18.77 -3.93
CA ALA A 380 -5.83 -18.00 -2.69
C ALA A 380 -6.91 -16.92 -2.54
N LEU A 381 -7.26 -16.21 -3.62
CA LEU A 381 -8.34 -15.22 -3.64
C LEU A 381 -9.73 -15.85 -3.51
N GLU A 382 -9.92 -17.08 -3.98
CA GLU A 382 -11.19 -17.81 -3.90
C GLU A 382 -11.42 -18.51 -2.56
N ASP A 383 -10.36 -18.79 -1.79
CA ASP A 383 -10.49 -19.23 -0.40
C ASP A 383 -10.94 -18.07 0.48
N TRP A 384 -12.24 -17.77 0.41
CA TRP A 384 -12.85 -16.63 1.09
C TRP A 384 -12.58 -16.63 2.60
N ARG A 385 -12.38 -17.79 3.24
CA ARG A 385 -12.08 -17.88 4.67
C ARG A 385 -10.72 -17.28 4.97
N ARG A 386 -9.68 -17.74 4.24
CA ARG A 386 -8.31 -17.24 4.39
C ARG A 386 -8.20 -15.79 3.91
N GLN A 387 -8.80 -15.49 2.76
CA GLN A 387 -8.85 -14.15 2.19
C GLN A 387 -9.46 -13.14 3.19
N GLN A 388 -10.62 -13.43 3.77
CA GLN A 388 -11.24 -12.51 4.73
C GLN A 388 -10.46 -12.42 6.04
N LEU A 389 -9.81 -13.51 6.48
CA LEU A 389 -8.97 -13.51 7.67
C LEU A 389 -7.77 -12.56 7.51
N VAL A 390 -7.08 -12.58 6.36
CA VAL A 390 -5.94 -11.68 6.12
C VAL A 390 -6.37 -10.22 5.95
N THR A 391 -7.52 -9.98 5.30
CA THR A 391 -8.13 -8.65 5.28
C THR A 391 -8.37 -8.15 6.70
N ALA A 392 -8.89 -9.02 7.58
CA ALA A 392 -9.11 -8.69 8.98
C ALA A 392 -7.82 -8.43 9.74
N MET A 393 -6.75 -9.22 9.55
CA MET A 393 -5.44 -8.93 10.14
C MET A 393 -4.95 -7.52 9.77
N ARG A 394 -5.05 -7.13 8.49
CA ARG A 394 -4.69 -5.77 8.05
C ARG A 394 -5.59 -4.69 8.66
N LEU A 395 -6.90 -4.93 8.73
CA LEU A 395 -7.86 -4.00 9.34
C LEU A 395 -7.64 -3.85 10.86
N TYR A 396 -7.22 -4.92 11.54
CA TYR A 396 -6.91 -4.93 12.96
C TYR A 396 -5.74 -3.98 13.27
N GLN A 397 -4.66 -4.06 12.50
CA GLN A 397 -3.51 -3.16 12.64
C GLN A 397 -3.84 -1.68 12.34
N ARG A 398 -4.97 -1.42 11.69
CA ARG A 398 -5.50 -0.07 11.42
C ARG A 398 -6.56 0.37 12.44
N GLY A 399 -6.78 -0.40 13.51
CA GLY A 399 -7.77 -0.07 14.55
C GLY A 399 -9.22 -0.12 14.07
N LYS A 400 -9.53 -0.91 13.02
CA LYS A 400 -10.89 -1.03 12.53
C LYS A 400 -11.73 -1.83 13.52
N VAL A 401 -12.74 -1.20 14.11
CA VAL A 401 -13.69 -1.84 15.03
C VAL A 401 -14.56 -2.87 14.29
N GLY A 402 -14.74 -4.06 14.88
CA GLY A 402 -15.61 -5.11 14.35
C GLY A 402 -15.49 -6.49 15.03
N TRP A 403 -16.28 -7.45 14.58
CA TRP A 403 -16.37 -8.81 15.16
C TRP A 403 -15.33 -9.80 14.60
N TYR A 404 -14.06 -9.57 14.87
CA TYR A 404 -12.94 -10.46 14.54
C TYR A 404 -13.13 -11.95 14.92
N SER A 405 -13.72 -12.25 16.08
CA SER A 405 -13.91 -13.63 16.54
C SER A 405 -14.81 -14.46 15.63
N ARG A 406 -15.71 -13.83 14.86
CA ARG A 406 -16.60 -14.51 13.92
C ARG A 406 -15.85 -15.10 12.72
N LEU A 407 -14.69 -14.55 12.37
CA LEU A 407 -13.83 -15.06 11.28
C LEU A 407 -12.98 -16.27 11.71
N ILE A 408 -12.86 -16.51 13.01
CA ILE A 408 -12.05 -17.59 13.59
C ILE A 408 -12.81 -18.92 13.63
N VAL A 409 -14.14 -18.87 13.77
CA VAL A 409 -14.99 -20.05 13.98
C VAL A 409 -14.80 -21.10 12.89
N ASP A 410 -14.60 -20.67 11.64
CA ASP A 410 -14.45 -21.57 10.49
C ASP A 410 -13.10 -22.29 10.41
N PHE A 411 -12.17 -21.96 11.31
CA PHE A 411 -10.85 -22.58 11.45
C PHE A 411 -10.71 -23.43 12.72
N ALA A 412 -11.72 -23.41 13.60
CA ALA A 412 -11.72 -24.17 14.86
C ALA A 412 -11.68 -25.70 14.61
#